data_AF-A0A452YV30-F1
#
_entry.id   AF-A0A452YV30-F1
#
_cell.length_a   1.000
_cell.length_b   1.000
_cell.length_c   1.000
_cell.angle_alpha   90.00
_cell.angle_beta   90.00
_cell.angle_gamma   90.00
#
_symmetry.space_group_name_H-M   'P 1'
#
loop_
_entity.id
_entity.type
_entity.pdbx_description
1 polymer ?
#
loop_
_entity_poly.entity_id
_entity_poly.type
_entity_poly.pdbx_seq_one_letter_code
_entity_poly.pdbx_strand_id
1 'polypeptide(L)' 'MGEILSVGVDVSEVEAGKKVLFSDINAYEVDLGTEEKHCFCRESDLLAVVA' A
#
# COMPACT_ATOMS: atom_id res chain seq x y z
N MET A 1 -3.29 -8.38 -2.95
CA MET A 1 -3.08 -7.42 -4.05
C MET A 1 -3.87 -6.18 -3.71
N GLY A 2 -3.26 -5.02 -3.76
CA GLY A 2 -3.90 -3.75 -3.44
C GLY A 2 -3.52 -2.67 -4.44
N GLU A 3 -4.10 -1.50 -4.25
CA GLU A 3 -3.77 -0.29 -5.01
C GLU A 3 -3.21 0.75 -4.05
N ILE A 4 -2.17 1.44 -4.48
CA ILE A 4 -1.59 2.53 -3.69
C ILE A 4 -2.51 3.74 -3.82
N LEU A 5 -3.13 4.15 -2.71
CA LEU A 5 -3.95 5.36 -2.69
C LEU A 5 -3.13 6.62 -2.43
N SER A 6 -2.06 6.50 -1.64
CA SER A 6 -1.19 7.60 -1.26
C SER A 6 0.21 7.10 -0.93
N VAL A 7 1.21 7.95 -1.12
CA VAL A 7 2.62 7.68 -0.81
C VAL A 7 3.15 8.74 0.15
N GLY A 8 4.02 8.32 1.07
CA GLY A 8 4.71 9.24 1.97
C GLY A 8 5.72 10.11 1.23
N VAL A 9 6.09 11.25 1.81
CA VAL A 9 7.01 12.22 1.19
C VAL A 9 8.41 11.65 0.92
N ASP A 10 8.82 10.63 1.68
CA ASP A 10 10.14 9.99 1.57
C ASP A 10 10.12 8.75 0.65
N VAL A 11 8.96 8.38 0.11
CA VAL A 11 8.79 7.21 -0.76
C VAL A 11 8.93 7.66 -2.21
N SER A 12 9.87 7.07 -2.95
CA SER A 12 10.19 7.49 -4.32
C SER A 12 10.06 6.39 -5.36
N GLU A 13 10.00 5.11 -4.97
CA GLU A 13 10.00 4.01 -5.93
C GLU A 13 8.59 3.65 -6.42
N VAL A 14 7.56 4.13 -5.72
CA VAL A 14 6.15 3.84 -6.03
C VAL A 14 5.29 5.10 -6.05
N GLU A 15 4.16 5.02 -6.76
CA GLU A 15 3.25 6.14 -7.00
C GLU A 15 1.81 5.68 -6.75
N ALA A 16 0.94 6.64 -6.42
CA ALA A 16 -0.49 6.39 -6.30
C ALA A 16 -1.10 5.88 -7.62
N GLY A 17 -2.12 5.03 -7.52
CA GLY A 17 -2.80 4.37 -8.64
C GLY A 17 -2.11 3.11 -9.16
N LYS A 18 -0.92 2.76 -8.67
CA LYS A 18 -0.25 1.50 -9.04
C LYS A 18 -0.82 0.33 -8.25
N LYS A 19 -1.02 -0.80 -8.94
CA LYS A 19 -1.38 -2.07 -8.31
C LYS A 19 -0.12 -2.73 -7.79
N VAL A 20 -0.17 -3.23 -6.56
CA VAL A 20 0.99 -3.84 -5.90
C VAL A 20 0.62 -5.14 -5.18
N LEU A 21 1.61 -6.00 -5.09
CA LEU A 21 1.64 -7.13 -4.17
C LEU A 21 2.44 -6.71 -2.96
N PHE A 22 1.88 -6.93 -1.78
CA PHE A 22 2.50 -6.63 -0.49
C PHE A 22 2.22 -7.79 0.47
N SER A 23 3.06 -7.93 1.49
CA SER A 23 2.79 -8.89 2.56
C SER A 23 1.87 -8.27 3.60
N ASP A 24 0.78 -8.96 3.90
CA ASP A 24 -0.19 -8.60 4.94
C ASP A 24 0.36 -8.74 6.37
N ILE A 25 1.45 -9.49 6.55
CA ILE A 25 2.10 -9.70 7.86
C ILE A 25 2.57 -8.39 8.51
N ASN A 26 3.06 -7.45 7.69
CA ASN A 26 3.62 -6.17 8.16
C ASN A 26 2.71 -4.98 7.87
N ALA A 27 1.49 -5.22 7.38
CA ALA A 27 0.53 -4.17 7.08
C ALA A 27 -0.29 -3.81 8.32
N TYR A 28 -0.40 -2.53 8.63
CA TYR A 28 -1.24 -2.02 9.70
C TYR A 28 -2.60 -1.62 9.14
N GLU A 29 -3.64 -2.41 9.44
CA GLU A 29 -5.01 -2.11 9.02
C GLU A 29 -5.50 -0.81 9.70
N VAL A 30 -6.12 0.07 8.91
CA VAL A 30 -6.69 1.33 9.39
C VAL A 30 -8.14 1.45 8.94
N ASP A 31 -8.97 1.93 9.85
CA ASP A 31 -10.37 2.24 9.56
C ASP A 31 -10.49 3.73 9.23
N LEU A 32 -10.93 4.01 8.00
CA LEU A 32 -11.19 5.37 7.52
C LEU A 32 -12.69 5.71 7.52
N GLY A 33 -13.54 4.86 8.11
CA GLY A 33 -15.00 5.02 8.10
C GLY A 33 -15.66 4.65 6.76
N THR A 34 -14.97 3.85 5.95
CA THR A 34 -15.43 3.33 4.64
C THR A 34 -15.63 1.83 4.70
N GLU A 35 -16.45 1.25 3.82
CA GLU A 35 -16.58 -0.22 3.72
C GLU A 35 -15.32 -0.91 3.20
N GLU A 36 -14.39 -0.16 2.60
CA GLU A 36 -13.13 -0.66 2.06
C GLU A 36 -12.06 -0.85 3.15
N LYS A 37 -11.27 -1.91 3.01
CA LYS A 37 -10.13 -2.19 3.89
C LYS A 37 -8.91 -1.41 3.46
N HIS A 38 -8.40 -0.60 4.37
CA HIS A 38 -7.20 0.21 4.17
C HIS A 38 -6.09 -0.29 5.07
N CYS A 39 -4.86 -0.18 4.60
CA CYS A 39 -3.69 -0.47 5.43
C CYS A 39 -2.52 0.43 5.07
N PHE A 40 -1.67 0.68 6.06
CA PHE A 40 -0.34 1.24 5.85
C PHE A 40 0.69 0.13 5.85
N CYS A 41 1.58 0.14 4.87
CA CYS A 41 2.76 -0.72 4.82
C CYS A 41 3.98 0.12 4.45
N ARG A 42 5.18 -0.35 4.81
CA ARG A 42 6.42 0.31 4.37
C ARG A 42 6.72 -0.06 2.92
N GLU A 43 7.42 0.81 2.22
CA GLU A 43 7.91 0.54 0.85
C GLU A 43 8.70 -0.78 0.78
N SER A 44 9.51 -1.07 1.81
CA SER A 44 10.28 -2.33 1.93
C SER A 44 9.43 -3.60 2.05
N ASP A 45 8.15 -3.48 2.39
CA ASP A 45 7.21 -4.60 2.52
C ASP A 45 6.44 -4.89 1.21
N LEU A 46 6.67 -4.07 0.17
CA LEU A 46 6.15 -4.31 -1.17
C LEU A 46 6.94 -5.42 -1.85
N LEU A 47 6.24 -6.44 -2.34
CA LEU A 47 6.84 -7.60 -3.01
C LEU A 47 7.03 -7.36 -4.51
N ALA A 48 6.07 -6.68 -5.15
CA ALA A 48 6.13 -6.36 -6.57
C ALA A 48 5.09 -5.30 -6.97
N VAL A 49 5.38 -4.56 -8.03
CA VAL A 49 4.39 -3.75 -8.77
C VAL A 49 3.78 -4.62 -9.87
N VAL A 50 2.45 -4.63 -9.96
CA VAL A 50 1.68 -5.36 -10.99
C VAL A 50 1.39 -4.39 -12.13
N ALA A 51 2.02 -4.60 -13.28
CA ALA A 51 1.81 -3.83 -14.51
C ALA A 51 0.52 -4.27 -15.23
#